data_AF-A0A496V1R9-F1
#
_entry.id   AF-A0A496V1R9-F1
#
_cell.length_a   1.000
_cell.length_b   1.000
_cell.length_c   1.000
_cell.angle_alpha   90.00
_cell.angle_beta   90.00
_cell.angle_gamma   90.00
#
_symmetry.space_group_name_H-M   'P 1'
#
loop_
_entity.id
_entity.type
_entity.pdbx_description
1 polymer ?
#
loop_
_entity_poly.entity_id
_entity_poly.type
_entity_poly.pdbx_seq_one_letter_code
_entity_poly.pdbx_strand_id
1 'polypeptide(L)'
;MKQSDRYLKIVQWSEQDACYIGTCPGLMLGGVHGDNEIEVYTELCEAVEECMQIYQQDGQPLPEPTAKPYSGQVSLNVEAINRLLQTQTS
;
A
#
# COMPACT_ATOMS: atom_id res chain seq x y z
N MET A 1 -6.79 -6.60 -15.66
CA MET A 1 -6.51 -5.74 -14.48
C MET A 1 -7.80 -5.03 -14.15
N LYS A 2 -8.24 -5.15 -12.90
CA LYS A 2 -9.34 -4.35 -12.37
C LYS A 2 -8.89 -2.90 -12.28
N GLN A 3 -9.83 -1.97 -12.26
CA GLN A 3 -9.49 -0.55 -12.12
C GLN A 3 -8.85 -0.25 -10.75
N SER A 4 -9.24 -1.02 -9.72
CA SER A 4 -8.65 -0.99 -8.37
C SER A 4 -7.18 -1.42 -8.33
N ASP A 5 -6.68 -2.19 -9.31
CA ASP A 5 -5.27 -2.59 -9.41
C ASP A 5 -4.34 -1.40 -9.70
N ARG A 6 -4.92 -0.26 -10.12
CA ARG A 6 -4.19 0.97 -10.44
C ARG A 6 -3.84 1.80 -9.19
N TYR A 7 -4.29 1.38 -8.02
CA TYR A 7 -4.01 2.04 -6.75
C TYR A 7 -3.18 1.15 -5.84
N LEU A 8 -2.16 1.78 -5.22
CA LEU A 8 -1.26 1.10 -4.30
C LEU A 8 -1.98 0.74 -3.00
N LYS A 9 -2.04 -0.56 -2.71
CA LYS A 9 -2.52 -1.12 -1.43
C LYS A 9 -1.32 -1.47 -0.59
N ILE A 10 -1.26 -0.95 0.62
CA ILE A 10 -0.14 -1.13 1.55
C ILE A 10 -0.70 -1.81 2.80
N VAL A 11 -0.07 -2.90 3.23
CA VAL A 11 -0.30 -3.50 4.54
C VAL A 11 1.02 -3.47 5.30
N GLN A 12 1.01 -2.96 6.53
CA GLN A 12 2.20 -2.82 7.35
C GLN A 12 1.88 -3.08 8.82
N TRP A 13 2.84 -3.61 9.58
CA TRP A 13 2.72 -3.69 11.03
C TRP A 13 2.88 -2.30 11.67
N SER A 14 2.06 -1.99 12.68
CA SER A 14 2.21 -0.83 13.54
C SER A 14 2.66 -1.26 14.93
N GLU A 15 3.86 -0.87 15.34
CA GLU A 15 4.34 -1.09 16.72
C GLU A 15 3.52 -0.30 17.75
N GLN A 16 2.99 0.87 17.35
CA GLN A 16 2.20 1.72 18.23
C GLN A 16 0.84 1.11 18.55
N ASP A 17 0.21 0.50 17.55
CA ASP A 17 -1.16 -0.05 17.64
C ASP A 17 -1.18 -1.57 17.82
N ALA A 18 -0.01 -2.21 17.76
CA ALA A 18 0.19 -3.65 17.85
C ALA A 18 -0.71 -4.47 16.90
N CYS A 19 -0.91 -3.98 15.69
CA CYS A 19 -1.70 -4.63 14.64
C CYS A 19 -1.19 -4.28 13.23
N TYR A 20 -1.66 -5.02 12.22
CA TYR A 20 -1.47 -4.66 10.82
C TYR A 20 -2.45 -3.56 10.43
N ILE A 21 -1.96 -2.58 9.66
CA ILE A 21 -2.73 -1.48 9.10
C ILE A 21 -2.68 -1.57 7.59
N GLY A 22 -3.85 -1.70 6.97
CA GLY A 22 -4.08 -1.67 5.54
C GLY A 22 -4.51 -0.29 5.08
N THR A 23 -3.83 0.32 4.12
CA THR A 23 -4.18 1.65 3.56
C THR A 23 -4.11 1.66 2.04
N CYS A 24 -4.86 2.57 1.43
CA CYS A 24 -4.80 2.89 0.01
C CYS A 24 -4.78 4.41 -0.19
N PRO A 25 -3.64 5.07 0.11
CA PRO A 25 -3.58 6.54 0.24
C PRO A 25 -3.93 7.32 -1.02
N GLY A 26 -3.81 6.68 -2.19
CA GLY A 26 -4.13 7.29 -3.49
C GLY A 26 -5.62 7.37 -3.82
N LEU A 27 -6.48 6.76 -3.01
CA LEU A 27 -7.90 6.62 -3.31
C LEU A 27 -8.78 6.90 -2.09
N MET A 28 -8.43 6.36 -0.92
CA MET A 28 -9.26 6.43 0.27
C MET A 28 -8.54 7.12 1.43
N LEU A 29 -9.29 7.94 2.18
CA LEU A 29 -8.86 8.49 3.45
C LEU A 29 -9.29 7.54 4.55
N GLY A 30 -8.35 6.78 5.10
CA GLY A 30 -8.61 5.75 6.10
C GLY A 30 -7.92 4.43 5.76
N GLY A 31 -8.30 3.39 6.49
CA GLY A 31 -7.67 2.09 6.39
C GLY A 31 -8.49 1.00 7.08
N VAL A 32 -8.01 -0.22 6.92
CA VAL A 32 -8.45 -1.41 7.64
C VAL A 32 -7.35 -1.78 8.64
N HIS A 33 -7.67 -2.43 9.75
CA HIS A 33 -6.66 -2.92 10.69
C HIS A 33 -7.04 -4.27 11.28
N GLY A 34 -6.06 -5.03 11.75
CA GLY A 34 -6.29 -6.35 12.34
C GLY A 34 -5.01 -7.10 12.66
N ASP A 35 -5.13 -8.23 13.34
CA ASP A 35 -3.98 -9.00 13.84
C ASP A 35 -3.39 -9.95 12.79
N ASN A 36 -4.11 -10.17 11.68
CA ASN A 36 -3.71 -11.05 10.59
C ASN A 36 -3.49 -10.27 9.29
N GLU A 37 -2.26 -10.30 8.79
CA GLU A 37 -1.84 -9.61 7.56
C GLU A 37 -2.72 -9.94 6.33
N ILE A 38 -3.07 -11.23 6.16
CA ILE A 38 -3.81 -11.71 4.99
C ILE A 38 -5.27 -11.26 5.05
N GLU A 39 -5.87 -11.30 6.24
CA GLU A 39 -7.24 -10.84 6.46
C GLU A 39 -7.33 -9.34 6.20
N VAL A 40 -6.40 -8.55 6.75
CA VAL A 40 -6.31 -7.11 6.50
C VAL A 40 -6.15 -6.79 5.02
N TYR A 41 -5.33 -7.53 4.28
CA TYR A 41 -5.18 -7.32 2.84
C TYR A 41 -6.47 -7.65 2.07
N THR A 42 -7.16 -8.72 2.46
CA THR A 42 -8.41 -9.15 1.84
C THR A 42 -9.50 -8.10 2.02
N GLU A 43 -9.72 -7.67 3.27
CA GLU A 43 -10.68 -6.60 3.60
C GLU A 43 -10.30 -5.27 2.93
N LEU A 44 -9.02 -4.92 2.87
CA LEU A 44 -8.55 -3.73 2.17
C LEU A 44 -8.90 -3.77 0.67
N CYS A 45 -8.85 -4.93 0.03
CA CYS A 45 -9.26 -5.06 -1.36
C CYS A 45 -10.76 -4.79 -1.54
N GLU A 46 -11.59 -5.28 -0.63
CA GLU A 46 -13.04 -5.06 -0.65
C GLU A 46 -13.38 -3.58 -0.42
N ALA A 47 -12.77 -2.95 0.59
CA ALA A 47 -12.97 -1.54 0.91
C ALA A 47 -12.56 -0.61 -0.25
N VAL A 48 -11.48 -0.95 -0.97
CA VAL A 48 -11.06 -0.21 -2.17
C VAL A 48 -12.10 -0.29 -3.28
N GLU A 49 -12.66 -1.48 -3.54
CA GLU A 49 -13.71 -1.64 -4.56
C GLU A 49 -14.98 -0.86 -4.18
N GLU A 50 -15.38 -0.93 -2.91
CA GLU A 50 -16.52 -0.15 -2.39
C GLU A 50 -16.31 1.36 -2.55
N CYS A 51 -15.12 1.86 -2.18
CA CYS A 51 -14.78 3.27 -2.35
C CYS A 51 -14.91 3.70 -3.82
N MET A 52 -14.46 2.90 -4.77
CA MET A 52 -14.60 3.21 -6.20
C MET A 52 -16.05 3.23 -6.66
N GLN A 53 -16.88 2.33 -6.13
CA GLN A 53 -18.31 2.31 -6.42
C GLN A 53 -18.99 3.59 -5.92
N ILE A 54 -18.62 4.10 -4.74
CA ILE A 54 -19.12 5.38 -4.20
C ILE A 54 -18.78 6.53 -5.15
N TYR A 55 -17.53 6.64 -5.60
CA TYR A 55 -17.14 7.66 -6.61
C TYR A 55 -18.00 7.59 -7.87
N GLN A 56 -18.26 6.38 -8.37
CA GLN A 56 -19.09 6.17 -9.54
C GLN A 56 -20.55 6.57 -9.30
N GLN A 57 -21.11 6.23 -8.14
CA GLN A 57 -22.49 6.57 -7.75
C GLN A 57 -22.67 8.08 -7.57
N ASP A 58 -21.66 8.76 -7.02
CA ASP A 58 -21.65 10.22 -6.82
C ASP A 58 -21.31 10.99 -8.10
N GLY A 59 -21.01 10.30 -9.21
CA GLY A 59 -20.60 10.90 -10.47
C GLY A 59 -19.28 11.67 -10.39
N GLN A 60 -18.47 11.40 -9.36
CA GLN A 60 -17.17 12.03 -9.16
C GLN A 60 -16.09 11.30 -9.98
N PRO A 61 -15.14 12.03 -10.60
CA PRO A 61 -14.01 11.39 -11.25
C PRO A 61 -13.13 10.72 -10.19
N LEU A 62 -12.66 9.51 -10.51
CA LEU A 62 -11.68 8.82 -9.68
C LEU A 62 -10.34 9.59 -9.68
N PRO A 63 -9.60 9.59 -8.56
CA PRO A 63 -8.30 10.23 -8.48
C PRO A 63 -7.28 9.55 -9.39
N GLU A 64 -6.21 10.26 -9.72
CA GLU A 64 -5.13 9.71 -10.55
C GLU A 64 -4.53 8.43 -9.94
N PRO A 65 -4.29 7.38 -10.74
CA PRO A 65 -3.61 6.16 -10.30
C PRO A 65 -2.28 6.42 -9.59
N THR A 66 -2.09 5.77 -8.45
CA THR A 66 -0.83 5.85 -7.70
C THR A 66 0.11 4.67 -7.94
N ALA A 67 -0.39 3.55 -8.45
CA ALA A 67 0.45 2.44 -8.85
C ALA A 67 1.17 2.81 -10.16
N LYS A 68 2.44 3.21 -10.05
CA LYS A 68 3.27 3.49 -11.21
C LYS A 68 3.78 2.18 -11.82
N PRO A 69 3.80 2.04 -13.15
CA PRO A 69 4.49 0.92 -13.79
C PRO A 69 5.96 0.96 -13.39
N TYR A 70 6.50 -0.20 -13.01
CA TYR A 70 7.89 -0.34 -12.64
C TYR A 70 8.79 0.09 -13.81
N SER A 71 9.56 1.16 -13.62
CA SER A 71 10.40 1.75 -14.68
C SER A 71 11.73 1.02 -14.88
N GLY A 72 12.04 -0.01 -14.06
CA GLY A 72 13.32 -0.72 -14.10
C GLY A 72 14.49 -0.01 -13.43
N GLN A 73 14.29 1.21 -12.92
CA GLN A 73 15.34 2.00 -12.29
C GLN A 73 15.13 2.08 -10.78
N VAL A 74 16.09 1.56 -10.02
CA VAL A 74 16.13 1.67 -8.56
C VAL A 74 17.34 2.51 -8.17
N SER A 75 17.10 3.65 -7.52
CA SER A 75 18.18 4.46 -6.94
C SER A 75 18.55 3.89 -5.58
N LEU A 76 19.71 3.24 -5.50
CA LEU A 76 20.24 2.69 -4.25
C LEU A 76 21.30 3.62 -3.68
N ASN A 77 21.27 3.84 -2.36
CA ASN A 77 22.36 4.48 -1.64
C ASN A 77 23.44 3.44 -1.32
N VAL A 78 24.54 3.50 -2.07
CA VAL A 78 25.65 2.54 -1.98
C VAL A 78 26.35 2.60 -0.62
N GLU A 79 26.41 3.76 0.04
CA GLU A 79 27.06 3.90 1.35
C GLU A 79 26.29 3.17 2.46
N ALA A 80 24.96 3.21 2.42
CA ALA A 80 24.11 2.53 3.39
C ALA A 80 24.27 1.01 3.30
N ILE A 81 24.36 0.46 2.08
CA ILE A 81 24.54 -0.98 1.85
C ILE A 81 25.92 -1.44 2.34
N ASN A 82 26.98 -0.69 2.03
CA ASN A 82 28.34 -1.03 2.45
C ASN A 82 28.47 -1.07 3.98
N ARG A 83 27.80 -0.17 4.71
CA ARG A 83 27.80 -0.17 6.18
C ARG A 83 27.19 -1.44 6.77
N LEU A 84 26.12 -1.96 6.16
CA LEU A 84 25.43 -3.17 6.61
C LEU A 84 26.21 -4.46 6.32
N LEU A 85 26.98 -4.49 5.23
CA LEU A 85 27.82 -5.64 4.89
C LEU A 85 29.00 -5.79 5.86
N GLN A 86 29.56 -4.68 6.34
CA GLN A 86 30.69 -4.68 7.28
C GLN A 86 30.29 -5.13 8.70
N THR A 87 29.03 -4.96 9.09
CA THR A 87 28.53 -5.38 10.41
C THR A 87 28.23 -6.88 10.52
N GLN A 88 28.18 -7.60 9.40
CA GLN A 88 27.87 -9.05 9.38
C GLN A 88 29.12 -9.94 9.22
N THR A 89 30.32 -9.36 9.12
CA THR A 89 31.59 -10.09 8.96
C THR A 89 32.46 -10.12 10.24
N SER A 90 31.88 -9.93 11.43
CA SER A 90 32.57 -10.06 12.72
C SER A 90 32.06 -11.24 13.54
#